data_AF-A0A4Y8AZE0-F1
#
_entry.id   AF-A0A4Y8AZE0-F1
#
_cell.length_a   1.000
_cell.length_b   1.000
_cell.length_c   1.000
_cell.angle_alpha   90.00
_cell.angle_beta   90.00
_cell.angle_gamma   90.00
#
_symmetry.space_group_name_H-M   'P 1'
#
loop_
_entity.id
_entity.type
_entity.pdbx_description
1 polymer ?
#
loop_
_entity_poly.entity_id
_entity_poly.type
_entity_poly.pdbx_seq_one_letter_code
_entity_poly.pdbx_strand_id
1 'polypeptide(L)' 'ANISGGATLTDANGRISNIVATNVQTANGVIHVIDKVVLPNLN' A
#
# COMPACT_ATOMS: atom_id res chain seq x y z
N ALA A 1 -3.20 -14.85 7.05
CA ALA A 1 -2.04 -15.25 6.24
C ALA A 1 -0.77 -14.83 6.98
N ASN A 2 0.22 -15.71 7.11
CA ASN A 2 1.53 -15.34 7.62
C ASN A 2 2.39 -14.94 6.40
N ILE A 3 2.53 -13.64 6.19
CA ILE A 3 3.27 -13.06 5.06
C ILE A 3 4.66 -12.67 5.54
N SER A 4 5.62 -13.58 5.37
CA SER A 4 7.04 -13.30 5.65
C SER A 4 7.52 -12.20 4.70
N GLY A 5 7.86 -11.02 5.23
CA GLY A 5 8.22 -9.82 4.46
C GLY A 5 7.19 -8.68 4.48
N GLY A 6 6.02 -8.90 5.10
CA GLY A 6 4.98 -7.89 5.18
C GLY A 6 4.13 -7.77 3.91
N ALA A 7 3.11 -6.89 3.97
CA ALA A 7 2.21 -6.66 2.85
C ALA A 7 2.77 -5.57 1.91
N THR A 8 2.57 -5.77 0.61
CA THR A 8 3.00 -4.83 -0.42
C THR A 8 1.84 -4.45 -1.32
N LEU A 9 1.97 -3.30 -1.99
CA LEU A 9 1.04 -2.80 -3.00
C LEU A 9 1.80 -2.63 -4.33
N THR A 10 1.25 -3.21 -5.39
CA THR A 10 1.76 -3.04 -6.77
C THR A 10 0.84 -2.10 -7.52
N ASP A 11 1.37 -1.01 -8.06
CA ASP A 11 0.58 -0.05 -8.85
C ASP A 11 0.39 -0.50 -10.31
N ALA A 12 -0.39 0.27 -11.09
CA ALA A 12 -0.70 -0.02 -12.49
C ALA A 12 0.52 0.03 -13.43
N ASN A 13 1.65 0.55 -12.96
CA ASN A 13 2.93 0.58 -13.67
C ASN A 13 3.86 -0.57 -13.22
N GLY A 14 3.37 -1.50 -12.39
CA GLY A 14 4.14 -2.64 -11.87
C GLY A 14 5.12 -2.27 -10.76
N ARG A 15 5.04 -1.07 -10.19
CA ARG A 15 5.94 -0.64 -9.11
C ARG A 15 5.43 -1.16 -7.77
N ILE A 16 6.32 -1.76 -6.99
CA ILE A 16 6.02 -2.30 -5.67
C ILE A 16 6.30 -1.24 -4.59
N SER A 17 5.38 -1.10 -3.63
CA SER A 17 5.47 -0.21 -2.46
C SER A 17 5.24 -1.04 -1.19
N ASN A 18 6.00 -0.77 -0.13
CA ASN A 18 5.83 -1.46 1.14
C ASN A 18 4.77 -0.76 1.99
N ILE A 19 3.95 -1.53 2.69
CA ILE A 19 3.05 -0.97 3.70
C ILE A 19 3.85 -0.80 5.01
N VAL A 20 4.03 0.45 5.43
CA VAL A 20 4.88 0.83 6.59
C VAL A 20 4.09 1.07 7.88
N ALA A 21 2.78 1.31 7.78
CA ALA A 21 1.88 1.35 8.92
C ALA A 21 0.51 0.79 8.53
N THR A 22 -0.10 0.02 9.42
CA THR A 22 -1.40 -0.61 9.20
C THR A 22 -2.41 -0.20 10.27
N ASN A 23 -3.69 -0.38 9.97
CA ASN A 23 -4.78 -0.25 10.93
C ASN A 23 -4.90 1.12 11.60
N VAL A 24 -4.56 2.20 10.87
CA VAL A 24 -4.81 3.56 11.35
C VAL A 24 -6.32 3.82 11.27
N GLN A 25 -6.98 3.88 12.42
CA GLN A 25 -8.43 4.04 12.51
C GLN A 25 -8.86 5.44 12.08
N THR A 26 -9.94 5.51 11.30
CA THR A 26 -10.61 6.76 10.91
C THR A 26 -12.12 6.64 11.16
N ALA A 27 -12.85 7.75 11.04
CA ALA A 27 -14.29 7.80 11.30
C ALA A 27 -15.10 6.89 10.36
N ASN A 28 -14.58 6.60 9.17
CA ASN A 28 -15.28 5.89 8.10
C ASN A 28 -14.49 4.70 7.54
N GLY A 29 -13.44 4.24 8.24
CA GLY A 29 -12.64 3.12 7.79
C GLY A 29 -11.25 3.09 8.39
N VAL A 30 -10.30 2.54 7.65
CA VAL A 30 -8.91 2.35 8.07
C VAL A 30 -7.96 2.80 6.95
N ILE A 31 -6.84 3.40 7.35
CA ILE A 31 -5.74 3.76 6.47
C ILE A 31 -4.58 2.76 6.64
N HIS A 32 -3.91 2.45 5.52
CA HIS A 32 -2.61 1.78 5.49
C HIS A 32 -1.63 2.69 4.75
N VAL A 33 -0.48 2.96 5.34
CA VAL A 33 0.52 3.91 4.81
C VAL A 33 1.53 3.15 3.95
N ILE A 34 1.88 3.70 2.80
CA ILE A 34 2.89 3.16 1.89
C ILE A 34 4.09 4.10 1.75
N ASP A 35 5.26 3.54 1.45
CA ASP A 35 6.54 4.27 1.30
C ASP A 35 6.75 4.92 -0.07
N LYS A 36 5.80 4.77 -1.00
CA LYS A 36 5.91 5.24 -2.37
C LYS A 36 4.56 5.73 -2.90
N VAL A 37 4.59 6.79 -3.71
CA VAL A 37 3.39 7.37 -4.33
C VAL A 37 2.87 6.46 -5.44
N VAL A 38 1.55 6.24 -5.47
CA VAL A 38 0.87 5.57 -6.60
C VAL A 38 0.80 6.54 -7.77
N LEU A 39 1.27 6.11 -8.94
CA LEU A 39 1.21 6.91 -10.16
C LEU A 39 0.16 6.32 -11.13
N PRO A 40 -0.55 7.16 -11.90
CA PRO A 40 -1.44 6.66 -12.95
C PRO A 40 -0.64 5.96 -14.06
N ASN A 41 -1.29 5.05 -14.77
CA ASN A 41 -0.78 4.58 -16.05
C ASN A 41 -1.03 5.67 -17.10
N LEU A 42 -0.02 5.98 -17.93
CA LEU A 42 -0.07 7.06 -18.92
C LEU A 42 -0.30 6.56 -20.36
N ASN A 43 -0.47 5.25 -20.56
CA ASN A 43 -0.58 4.60 -21.86
C ASN A 43 -1.99 4.04 -22.13
#